data_AF-A0A0H5QMT4-F1
#
_entry.id   AF-A0A0H5QMT4-F1
#
_cell.length_a   1.000
_cell.length_b   1.000
_cell.length_c   1.000
_cell.angle_alpha   90.00
_cell.angle_beta   90.00
_cell.angle_gamma   90.00
#
_symmetry.space_group_name_H-M   'P 1'
#
loop_
_entity.id
_entity.type
_entity.pdbx_description
1 polymer ?
#
loop_
_entity_poly.entity_id
_entity_poly.type
_entity_poly.pdbx_seq_one_letter_code
_entity_poly.pdbx_strand_id
1 'polypeptide(L)'
;MAEYYTIKDMASEFKCTYEAVRQQTSRYSKELAGHSHLDGKTRYYDDWAVEFLRERRKKNPIIIEQTDTKQLIEELQQKNTVLLEKVAVQADKLAAQSEELRNYDKLMLESGNKLKLAESRADEAEQRAAENEKNATKQQEAMVAQQNEIAELKAQLEAEQNRKLSFAERFRGRKKHRD
;
A
#
# COMPACT_ATOMS: atom_id res chain seq x y z
N MET A 1 69.35 -28.14 -37.10
CA MET A 1 69.31 -27.09 -36.05
C MET A 1 68.22 -27.53 -35.10
N ALA A 2 68.45 -27.52 -33.78
CA ALA A 2 67.38 -27.84 -32.84
C ALA A 2 66.38 -26.67 -32.85
N GLU A 3 65.13 -26.94 -33.19
CA GLU A 3 64.05 -25.95 -33.11
C GLU A 3 63.51 -25.93 -31.69
N TYR A 4 63.15 -24.73 -31.22
CA TYR A 4 62.66 -24.52 -29.86
C TYR A 4 61.27 -23.90 -29.90
N TYR A 5 60.33 -24.53 -29.20
CA TYR A 5 58.92 -24.16 -29.22
C TYR A 5 58.51 -23.57 -27.89
N THR A 6 57.76 -22.46 -27.92
CA THR A 6 57.11 -21.94 -26.71
C THR A 6 55.77 -22.64 -26.48
N ILE A 7 55.19 -22.47 -25.28
CA ILE A 7 53.82 -22.94 -24.98
C ILE A 7 52.81 -22.35 -25.97
N LYS A 8 53.03 -21.13 -26.45
CA LYS A 8 52.15 -20.47 -27.41
C LYS A 8 52.24 -21.11 -28.81
N ASP A 9 53.45 -21.46 -29.24
CA ASP A 9 53.68 -22.11 -30.53
C ASP A 9 53.08 -23.52 -30.53
N MET A 10 53.33 -24.27 -29.46
CA MET A 10 52.70 -25.57 -29.22
C MET A 10 51.16 -25.46 -29.20
N ALA A 11 50.59 -24.47 -28.52
CA ALA A 11 49.13 -24.27 -28.47
C ALA A 11 48.53 -24.03 -29.86
N SER A 12 49.22 -23.25 -30.70
CA SER A 12 48.82 -22.95 -32.07
C SER A 12 48.91 -24.20 -32.96
N GLU A 13 50.01 -24.94 -32.89
CA GLU A 13 50.24 -26.17 -33.65
C GLU A 13 49.24 -27.28 -33.26
N PHE A 14 48.97 -27.38 -31.96
CA PHE A 14 48.04 -28.35 -31.40
C PHE A 14 46.56 -27.93 -31.49
N LYS A 15 46.25 -26.74 -32.00
CA LYS A 15 44.90 -26.14 -32.07
C LYS A 15 44.15 -26.20 -30.74
N CYS A 16 44.83 -25.84 -29.65
CA CYS A 16 44.27 -25.86 -28.30
C CYS A 16 44.55 -24.55 -27.54
N THR A 17 43.96 -24.40 -26.36
CA THR A 17 44.19 -23.20 -25.55
C THR A 17 45.57 -23.23 -24.91
N TYR A 18 46.15 -22.03 -24.70
CA TYR A 18 47.41 -21.86 -24.00
C TYR A 18 47.41 -22.58 -22.63
N GLU A 19 46.33 -22.43 -21.86
CA GLU A 19 46.17 -23.07 -20.56
C GLU A 19 46.16 -24.61 -20.63
N ALA A 20 45.61 -25.20 -21.70
CA ALA A 20 45.65 -26.65 -21.87
C ALA A 20 47.09 -27.16 -22.00
N VAL A 21 47.92 -26.49 -22.81
CA VAL A 21 49.35 -26.83 -22.95
C VAL A 21 50.13 -26.52 -21.67
N ARG A 22 49.82 -25.42 -20.99
CA ARG A 22 50.42 -25.08 -19.69
C ARG A 22 50.14 -26.12 -18.61
N GLN A 23 48.90 -26.59 -18.49
CA GLN A 23 48.53 -27.66 -17.56
C GLN A 23 49.23 -28.97 -17.93
N GLN A 24 49.31 -29.28 -19.23
CA GLN A 24 49.95 -30.50 -19.71
C GLN A 24 51.46 -30.52 -19.41
N THR A 25 52.16 -29.40 -19.67
CA THR A 25 53.59 -29.25 -19.35
C THR A 25 53.85 -29.30 -17.85
N SER A 26 52.95 -28.74 -17.03
CA SER A 26 53.03 -28.89 -15.56
C SER A 26 52.84 -30.33 -15.11
N ARG A 27 51.88 -31.06 -15.69
CA ARG A 27 51.57 -32.45 -15.37
C ARG A 27 52.74 -33.39 -15.65
N TYR A 28 53.41 -33.19 -16.79
CA TYR A 28 54.55 -34.01 -17.21
C TYR A 28 55.90 -33.36 -16.92
N SER A 29 55.96 -32.39 -15.99
CA SER A 29 57.17 -31.63 -15.66
C SER A 29 58.38 -32.48 -15.31
N LYS A 30 58.17 -33.66 -14.69
CA LYS A 30 59.24 -34.62 -14.35
C LYS A 30 59.84 -35.30 -15.58
N GLU A 31 59.00 -35.64 -16.56
CA GLU A 31 59.42 -36.34 -17.79
C GLU A 31 59.99 -35.36 -18.83
N LEU A 32 59.58 -34.09 -18.75
CA LEU A 32 60.11 -32.99 -19.56
C LEU A 32 61.39 -32.36 -18.97
N ALA A 33 61.90 -32.89 -17.84
CA ALA A 33 63.15 -32.43 -17.27
C ALA A 33 64.31 -32.79 -18.21
N GLY A 34 65.12 -31.79 -18.58
CA GLY A 34 66.20 -31.94 -19.57
C GLY A 34 65.79 -31.60 -21.01
N HIS A 35 64.48 -31.61 -21.31
CA HIS A 35 63.90 -31.27 -22.62
C HIS A 35 63.20 -29.91 -22.64
N SER A 36 63.46 -29.11 -21.59
CA SER A 36 63.02 -27.73 -21.50
C SER A 36 64.12 -26.85 -20.93
N HIS A 37 64.24 -25.64 -21.47
CA HIS A 37 65.16 -24.64 -20.95
C HIS A 37 64.41 -23.34 -20.70
N LEU A 38 64.85 -22.60 -19.68
CA LEU A 38 64.30 -21.29 -19.34
C LEU A 38 65.24 -20.23 -19.89
N ASP A 39 64.73 -19.39 -20.77
CA ASP A 39 65.43 -18.19 -21.23
C ASP A 39 64.62 -16.95 -20.82
N GLY A 40 65.19 -16.18 -19.89
CA GLY A 40 64.51 -15.08 -19.20
C GLY A 40 63.23 -15.52 -18.49
N LYS A 41 62.07 -15.05 -18.99
CA LYS A 41 60.73 -15.39 -18.46
C LYS A 41 60.00 -16.47 -19.25
N THR A 42 60.57 -16.92 -20.39
CA THR A 42 59.92 -17.85 -21.31
C THR A 42 60.58 -19.21 -21.24
N ARG A 43 59.76 -20.27 -21.12
CA ARG A 43 60.23 -21.65 -21.18
C ARG A 43 60.07 -22.18 -22.59
N TYR A 44 61.16 -22.73 -23.11
CA TYR A 44 61.27 -23.34 -24.42
C TYR A 44 61.37 -24.86 -24.29
N TYR A 45 60.82 -25.56 -25.27
CA TYR A 45 60.77 -27.02 -25.36
C TYR A 45 61.41 -27.47 -26.67
N ASP A 46 62.17 -28.56 -26.63
CA ASP A 46 62.77 -29.15 -27.82
C ASP A 46 61.76 -30.01 -28.60
N ASP A 47 62.15 -30.46 -29.80
CA ASP A 47 61.34 -31.31 -30.67
C ASP A 47 60.82 -32.57 -29.95
N TRP A 48 61.64 -33.14 -29.06
CA TRP A 48 61.28 -34.33 -28.29
C TRP A 48 60.15 -34.04 -27.31
N ALA A 49 60.22 -32.94 -26.57
CA ALA A 49 59.17 -32.52 -25.65
C ALA A 49 57.84 -32.25 -26.37
N VAL A 50 57.89 -31.64 -27.56
CA VAL A 50 56.69 -31.37 -28.38
C VAL A 50 56.02 -32.68 -28.80
N GLU A 51 56.77 -33.64 -29.35
CA GLU A 51 56.20 -34.91 -29.80
C GLU A 51 55.72 -35.76 -28.61
N PHE A 52 56.46 -35.78 -27.50
CA PHE A 52 56.05 -36.44 -26.26
C PHE A 52 54.68 -35.94 -25.77
N LEU A 53 54.47 -34.63 -25.76
CA LEU A 53 53.20 -34.03 -25.36
C LEU A 53 52.09 -34.31 -26.39
N ARG A 54 52.42 -34.34 -27.68
CA ARG A 54 51.48 -34.69 -28.75
C ARG A 54 50.97 -36.12 -28.62
N GLU A 55 51.85 -37.09 -28.38
CA GLU A 55 51.49 -38.50 -28.19
C GLU A 55 50.58 -38.71 -26.97
N ARG A 56 50.91 -38.04 -25.86
CA ARG A 56 50.09 -38.10 -24.64
C ARG A 56 48.71 -37.46 -24.82
N ARG A 57 48.54 -36.53 -25.76
CA ARG A 57 47.23 -35.98 -26.13
C ARG A 57 46.39 -36.95 -26.95
N LYS A 58 46.98 -37.75 -27.85
CA LYS A 58 46.25 -38.79 -28.60
C LYS A 58 45.54 -39.80 -27.68
N LYS A 59 46.10 -40.07 -26.50
CA LYS A 59 45.54 -40.98 -25.50
C LYS A 59 44.44 -40.37 -24.61
N ASN A 60 44.40 -39.05 -24.45
CA ASN A 60 43.43 -38.34 -23.60
C ASN A 60 42.88 -37.11 -24.35
N PRO A 61 41.86 -37.27 -25.23
CA PRO A 61 41.20 -36.12 -25.82
C PRO A 61 40.50 -35.32 -24.71
N ILE A 62 40.90 -34.07 -24.51
CA ILE A 62 40.20 -33.14 -23.62
C ILE A 62 38.92 -32.74 -24.36
N ILE A 63 37.82 -33.43 -24.08
CA ILE A 63 36.49 -33.05 -24.57
C ILE A 63 36.02 -31.88 -23.71
N ILE A 64 35.90 -30.70 -24.30
CA ILE A 64 35.28 -29.54 -23.65
C ILE A 64 33.76 -29.72 -23.83
N GLU A 65 33.10 -30.29 -22.82
CA GLU A 65 31.63 -30.38 -22.76
C GLU A 65 31.03 -28.97 -22.55
N GLN A 66 30.83 -28.24 -23.64
CA GLN A 66 30.21 -26.91 -23.65
C GLN A 66 28.68 -26.95 -23.83
N THR A 67 28.08 -28.14 -23.92
CA THR A 67 26.64 -28.34 -24.21
C THR A 67 25.75 -28.06 -23.00
N ASP A 68 26.12 -28.54 -21.81
CA ASP A 68 25.25 -28.47 -20.62
C ASP A 68 25.11 -27.05 -20.07
N THR A 69 26.15 -26.22 -20.24
CA THR A 69 26.13 -24.83 -19.75
C THR A 69 25.20 -23.93 -20.55
N LYS A 70 25.09 -24.13 -21.88
CA LYS A 70 24.20 -23.31 -22.73
C LYS A 70 22.73 -23.62 -22.48
N GLN A 71 22.38 -24.89 -22.37
CA GLN A 71 21.00 -25.32 -22.06
C GLN A 71 20.57 -24.81 -20.68
N LEU A 72 21.46 -24.90 -19.68
CA LEU A 72 21.19 -24.36 -18.35
C LEU A 72 20.96 -22.84 -18.37
N ILE A 73 21.74 -22.10 -19.18
CA ILE A 73 21.55 -20.65 -19.33
C ILE A 73 20.17 -20.34 -19.94
N GLU A 74 19.76 -21.05 -20.98
CA GLU A 74 18.45 -20.87 -21.61
C GLU A 74 17.30 -21.18 -20.64
N GLU A 75 17.41 -22.28 -19.89
CA GLU A 75 16.41 -22.63 -18.86
C GLU A 75 16.31 -21.57 -17.76
N LEU A 76 17.46 -21.05 -17.30
CA LEU A 76 17.50 -20.01 -16.28
C LEU A 76 16.91 -18.69 -16.80
N GLN A 77 17.15 -18.36 -18.07
CA GLN A 77 16.55 -17.19 -18.71
C GLN A 77 15.03 -17.32 -18.79
N GLN A 78 14.52 -18.47 -19.22
CA GLN A 78 13.08 -18.74 -19.27
C GLN A 78 12.42 -18.70 -17.88
N LYS A 79 13.08 -19.27 -16.85
CA LYS A 79 12.59 -19.17 -15.48
C LYS A 79 12.55 -17.72 -15.00
N ASN A 80 13.55 -16.91 -15.35
CA ASN A 80 13.58 -15.49 -15.02
C ASN A 80 12.47 -14.70 -15.71
N THR A 81 12.20 -14.94 -17.01
CA THR A 81 11.12 -14.23 -17.71
C THR A 81 9.75 -14.55 -17.09
N VAL A 82 9.48 -15.82 -16.80
CA VAL A 82 8.24 -16.24 -16.13
C VAL A 82 8.13 -15.65 -14.73
N LEU A 83 9.23 -15.56 -13.98
CA LEU A 83 9.22 -14.93 -12.66
C LEU A 83 8.95 -13.44 -12.75
N LEU A 84 9.55 -12.73 -13.71
CA LEU A 84 9.31 -11.31 -13.95
C LEU A 84 7.85 -11.03 -14.30
N GLU A 85 7.24 -11.86 -15.16
CA GLU A 85 5.81 -11.76 -15.49
C GLU A 85 4.93 -11.95 -14.24
N LYS A 86 5.24 -12.94 -13.39
CA LYS A 86 4.50 -13.16 -12.13
C LYS A 86 4.64 -11.98 -11.17
N VAL A 87 5.82 -11.37 -11.09
CA VAL A 87 6.06 -10.19 -10.26
C VAL A 87 5.27 -8.99 -10.78
N ALA A 88 5.23 -8.78 -12.10
CA ALA A 88 4.41 -7.72 -12.69
C ALA A 88 2.92 -7.89 -12.36
N VAL A 89 2.39 -9.11 -12.54
CA VAL A 89 0.98 -9.43 -12.19
C VAL A 89 0.71 -9.23 -10.69
N GLN A 90 1.66 -9.56 -9.82
CA GLN A 90 1.51 -9.31 -8.38
C GLN A 90 1.55 -7.82 -8.05
N ALA A 91 2.41 -7.04 -8.71
CA ALA A 91 2.47 -5.59 -8.54
C ALA A 91 1.14 -4.92 -8.94
N ASP A 92 0.55 -5.33 -10.06
CA ASP A 92 -0.76 -4.82 -10.50
C ASP A 92 -1.88 -5.16 -9.51
N LYS A 93 -1.87 -6.37 -8.94
CA LYS A 93 -2.83 -6.76 -7.89
C LYS A 93 -2.67 -5.94 -6.62
N LEU A 94 -1.44 -5.67 -6.19
CA LEU A 94 -1.17 -4.83 -5.02
C LEU A 94 -1.61 -3.38 -5.27
N ALA A 95 -1.40 -2.86 -6.48
CA ALA A 95 -1.87 -1.53 -6.85
C ALA A 95 -3.41 -1.45 -6.76
N ALA A 96 -4.13 -2.41 -7.35
CA ALA A 96 -5.59 -2.47 -7.27
C ALA A 96 -6.09 -2.58 -5.82
N GLN A 97 -5.50 -3.46 -5.00
CA GLN A 97 -5.86 -3.59 -3.58
C GLN A 97 -5.61 -2.29 -2.80
N SER A 98 -4.53 -1.58 -3.11
CA SER A 98 -4.22 -0.31 -2.45
C SER A 98 -5.23 0.79 -2.80
N GLU A 99 -5.76 0.80 -4.02
CA GLU A 99 -6.82 1.72 -4.43
C GLU A 99 -8.15 1.37 -3.76
N GLU A 100 -8.49 0.08 -3.66
CA GLU A 100 -9.68 -0.39 -2.93
C GLU A 100 -9.64 0.02 -1.45
N LEU A 101 -8.50 -0.14 -0.78
CA LEU A 101 -8.31 0.29 0.61
C LEU A 101 -8.48 1.81 0.77
N ARG A 102 -7.89 2.61 -0.14
CA ARG A 102 -8.07 4.07 -0.12
C ARG A 102 -9.52 4.49 -0.30
N ASN A 103 -10.25 3.79 -1.18
CA ASN A 103 -11.68 4.05 -1.41
C ASN A 103 -12.50 3.68 -0.17
N TYR A 104 -12.18 2.57 0.48
CA TYR A 104 -12.82 2.16 1.73
C TYR A 104 -12.58 3.17 2.85
N ASP A 105 -11.34 3.61 3.05
CA ASP A 105 -10.99 4.61 4.07
C ASP A 105 -11.76 5.91 3.84
N LYS A 106 -11.87 6.36 2.59
CA LYS A 106 -12.65 7.55 2.22
C LYS A 106 -14.13 7.38 2.56
N LEU A 107 -14.72 6.22 2.22
CA LEU A 107 -16.12 5.92 2.52
C LEU A 107 -16.37 5.90 4.04
N MET A 108 -15.47 5.30 4.81
CA MET A 108 -15.56 5.24 6.27
C MET A 108 -15.48 6.63 6.90
N LEU A 109 -14.62 7.50 6.37
CA LEU A 109 -14.47 8.87 6.84
C LEU A 109 -15.72 9.71 6.50
N GLU A 110 -16.27 9.56 5.30
CA GLU A 110 -17.53 10.20 4.90
C GLU A 110 -18.72 9.70 5.75
N SER A 111 -18.79 8.39 6.02
CA SER A 111 -19.81 7.79 6.88
C SER A 111 -19.72 8.31 8.31
N GLY A 112 -18.51 8.34 8.89
CA GLY A 112 -18.28 8.88 10.22
C GLY A 112 -18.66 10.36 10.34
N ASN A 113 -18.36 11.17 9.32
CA ASN A 113 -18.78 12.57 9.28
C ASN A 113 -20.30 12.74 9.19
N LYS A 114 -20.98 11.92 8.37
CA LYS A 114 -22.45 11.92 8.29
C LYS A 114 -23.09 11.52 9.62
N LEU A 115 -22.52 10.55 10.32
CA LEU A 115 -23.02 10.08 11.60
C LEU A 115 -22.89 11.17 12.67
N LYS A 116 -21.74 11.82 12.78
CA LYS A 116 -21.54 12.99 13.67
C LYS A 116 -22.50 14.14 13.37
N LEU A 117 -22.74 14.42 12.08
CA LEU A 117 -23.69 15.46 11.68
C LEU A 117 -25.13 15.08 12.06
N ALA A 118 -25.49 13.79 11.94
CA ALA A 118 -26.79 13.29 12.34
C ALA A 118 -26.98 13.35 13.86
N GLU A 119 -25.96 12.99 14.65
CA GLU A 119 -25.96 13.12 16.10
C GLU A 119 -26.15 14.58 16.53
N SER A 120 -25.35 15.50 15.99
CA SER A 120 -25.51 16.94 16.26
C SER A 120 -26.89 17.47 15.90
N ARG A 121 -27.47 17.02 14.78
CA ARG A 121 -28.84 17.41 14.40
C ARG A 121 -29.91 16.81 15.30
N ALA A 122 -29.69 15.60 15.82
CA ALA A 122 -30.59 14.98 16.77
C ALA A 122 -30.57 15.74 18.10
N ASP A 123 -29.38 16.08 18.61
CA ASP A 123 -29.21 16.89 19.83
C ASP A 123 -29.88 18.26 19.70
N GLU A 124 -29.69 18.94 18.56
CA GLU A 124 -30.36 20.22 18.28
C GLU A 124 -31.89 20.07 18.22
N ALA A 125 -32.39 18.97 17.65
CA ALA A 125 -33.82 18.71 17.56
C ALA A 125 -34.42 18.42 18.95
N GLU A 126 -33.72 17.67 19.80
CA GLU A 126 -34.13 17.42 21.19
C GLU A 126 -34.17 18.70 22.01
N GLN A 127 -33.14 19.56 21.87
CA GLN A 127 -33.12 20.87 22.54
C GLN A 127 -34.30 21.75 22.10
N ARG A 128 -34.57 21.82 20.80
CA ARG A 128 -35.73 22.57 20.26
C ARG A 128 -37.05 21.98 20.73
N ALA A 129 -37.19 20.66 20.80
CA ALA A 129 -38.39 20.02 21.32
C ALA A 129 -38.61 20.38 22.79
N ALA A 130 -37.57 20.29 23.63
CA ALA A 130 -37.63 20.67 25.04
C ALA A 130 -37.93 22.16 25.25
N GLU A 131 -37.39 23.05 24.41
CA GLU A 131 -37.72 24.47 24.44
C GLU A 131 -39.18 24.74 24.04
N ASN A 132 -39.66 24.08 22.99
CA ASN A 132 -41.05 24.19 22.56
C ASN A 132 -42.02 23.68 23.62
N GLU A 133 -41.71 22.58 24.30
CA GLU A 133 -42.50 22.08 25.43
C GLU A 133 -42.54 23.09 26.58
N LYS A 134 -41.39 23.65 26.98
CA LYS A 134 -41.34 24.71 28.01
C LYS A 134 -42.12 25.96 27.62
N ASN A 135 -42.11 26.33 26.34
CA ASN A 135 -42.87 27.47 25.85
C ASN A 135 -44.37 27.16 25.83
N ALA A 136 -44.76 25.94 25.44
CA ALA A 136 -46.15 25.50 25.46
C ALA A 136 -46.71 25.44 26.89
N THR A 137 -45.95 24.93 27.87
CA THR A 137 -46.39 24.92 29.28
C THR A 137 -46.56 26.32 29.83
N LYS A 138 -45.62 27.23 29.58
CA LYS A 138 -45.74 28.66 29.95
C LYS A 138 -46.96 29.33 29.31
N GLN A 139 -47.24 29.04 28.04
CA GLN A 139 -48.42 29.57 27.35
C GLN A 139 -49.73 29.02 27.96
N GLN A 140 -49.75 27.74 28.33
CA GLN A 140 -50.88 27.13 29.03
C GLN A 140 -51.11 27.77 30.41
N GLU A 141 -50.04 27.93 31.20
CA GLU A 141 -50.11 28.60 32.50
C GLU A 141 -50.62 30.04 32.37
N ALA A 142 -50.13 30.79 31.37
CA ALA A 142 -50.59 32.14 31.10
C ALA A 142 -52.08 32.19 30.68
N MET A 143 -52.54 31.24 29.85
CA MET A 143 -53.96 31.14 29.50
C MET A 143 -54.84 30.81 30.71
N VAL A 144 -54.40 29.90 31.58
CA VAL A 144 -55.14 29.57 32.82
C VAL A 144 -55.20 30.79 33.74
N ALA A 145 -54.10 31.53 33.90
CA ALA A 145 -54.08 32.76 34.67
C ALA A 145 -55.06 33.81 34.12
N GLN A 146 -55.06 34.02 32.80
CA GLN A 146 -56.01 34.93 32.14
C GLN A 146 -57.47 34.48 32.32
N GLN A 147 -57.75 33.18 32.24
CA GLN A 147 -59.09 32.64 32.48
C GLN A 147 -59.57 32.88 33.91
N ASN A 148 -58.67 32.71 34.89
CA ASN A 148 -58.97 32.99 36.30
C ASN A 148 -59.26 34.48 36.52
N GLU A 149 -58.46 35.39 35.97
CA GLU A 149 -58.72 36.83 36.02
C GLU A 149 -60.07 37.20 35.39
N ILE A 150 -60.39 36.63 34.22
CA ILE A 150 -61.70 36.85 33.57
C ILE A 150 -62.84 36.33 34.45
N ALA A 151 -62.68 35.18 35.11
CA ALA A 151 -63.68 34.62 36.01
C ALA A 151 -63.90 35.50 37.24
N GLU A 152 -62.83 36.02 37.84
CA GLU A 152 -62.91 36.98 38.96
C GLU A 152 -63.61 38.28 38.54
N LEU A 153 -63.24 38.86 37.40
CA LEU A 153 -63.88 40.07 36.87
C LEU A 153 -65.36 39.83 36.56
N LYS A 154 -65.73 38.67 36.01
CA LYS A 154 -67.14 38.30 35.80
C LYS A 154 -67.90 38.19 37.12
N ALA A 155 -67.32 37.54 38.13
CA ALA A 155 -67.94 37.42 39.45
C ALA A 155 -68.12 38.79 40.12
N GLN A 156 -67.14 39.71 39.97
CA GLN A 156 -67.26 41.09 40.42
C GLN A 156 -68.38 41.84 39.68
N LEU A 157 -68.47 41.70 38.35
CA LEU A 157 -69.52 42.30 37.54
C LEU A 157 -70.92 41.79 37.95
N GLU A 158 -71.08 40.49 38.15
CA GLU A 158 -72.33 39.89 38.63
C GLU A 158 -72.69 40.38 40.04
N ALA A 159 -71.72 40.51 40.94
CA ALA A 159 -71.91 41.09 42.26
C ALA A 159 -72.33 42.57 42.18
N GLU A 160 -71.73 43.36 41.28
CA GLU A 160 -72.13 44.75 41.02
C GLU A 160 -73.53 44.85 40.42
N GLN A 161 -73.91 43.94 39.53
CA GLN A 161 -75.26 43.88 38.95
C GLN A 161 -76.30 43.49 40.00
N ASN A 162 -76.01 42.52 40.86
CA ASN A 162 -76.91 42.02 41.91
C ASN A 162 -76.87 42.83 43.21
N ARG A 163 -75.98 43.82 43.31
CA ARG A 163 -75.90 44.76 44.43
C ARG A 163 -77.17 45.61 44.53
N LYS A 164 -77.62 45.85 45.75
CA LYS A 164 -78.75 46.75 46.05
C LYS A 164 -78.38 48.20 45.64
N LEU A 165 -79.34 48.90 45.02
CA LEU A 165 -79.18 50.31 44.61
C LEU A 165 -78.72 51.19 45.77
N SER A 166 -77.66 51.96 45.55
CA SER A 166 -77.16 52.97 46.48
C SER A 166 -78.21 54.06 46.73
N PHE A 167 -78.16 54.74 47.88
CA PHE A 167 -79.09 55.82 48.24
C PHE A 167 -79.18 56.89 47.13
N ALA A 168 -78.07 57.25 46.49
CA ALA A 168 -78.04 58.19 45.37
C ALA A 168 -78.66 57.63 44.06
N GLU A 169 -78.53 56.32 43.82
CA GLU A 169 -79.07 55.63 42.63
C GLU A 169 -80.56 55.31 42.75
N ARG A 170 -81.08 55.19 43.98
CA ARG A 170 -82.53 55.05 44.25
C ARG A 170 -83.33 56.27 43.80
N PHE A 171 -82.73 57.46 43.86
CA PHE A 171 -83.39 58.72 43.49
C PHE A 171 -83.18 59.15 42.02
N ARG A 172 -82.12 58.69 41.35
CA ARG A 172 -81.80 59.08 39.95
C ARG A 172 -81.80 57.92 38.93
N GLY A 173 -81.98 56.68 39.39
CA GLY A 173 -81.86 55.46 38.57
C GLY A 173 -80.41 55.05 38.32
N ARG A 174 -80.18 53.75 38.05
CA ARG A 174 -78.87 53.22 37.65
C ARG A 174 -78.47 53.78 36.29
N LYS A 175 -77.34 54.50 36.21
CA LYS A 175 -76.77 54.87 34.90
C LYS A 175 -76.25 53.61 34.22
N LYS A 176 -76.85 53.22 33.08
CA LYS A 176 -76.22 52.28 32.16
C LYS A 176 -74.99 52.97 31.56
N HIS A 177 -73.81 52.43 31.82
CA HIS A 177 -72.66 52.70 30.97
C HIS A 177 -72.99 52.13 29.57
N ARG A 178 -72.97 52.98 28.54
CA ARG A 178 -72.86 52.51 27.15
C ARG A 178 -71.41 52.11 26.95
N ASP A 179 -71.25 50.98 26.27
CA ASP A 179 -69.97 50.43 25.82
C ASP A 179 -69.13 51.47 25.04
#